data_AF-A0AAV1LG23-F1
#
_entry.id   AF-A0AAV1LG23-F1
#
_cell.length_a   1.000
_cell.length_b   1.000
_cell.length_c   1.000
_cell.angle_alpha   90.00
_cell.angle_beta   90.00
_cell.angle_gamma   90.00
#
_symmetry.space_group_name_H-M   'P 1'
#
loop_
_entity.id
_entity.type
_entity.pdbx_description
1 polymer ?
#
loop_
_entity_poly.entity_id
_entity_poly.type
_entity_poly.pdbx_seq_one_letter_code
_entity_poly.pdbx_strand_id
1 'polypeptide(L)'
;MALLAVKYFSHIEKLLGFFCCFDDYLYLNIPNKIQSSGRKIVLSGRKFSEQEKVNKGPIIPFENVRLRVAAMIGISKKTVSTITKQGEVTTSTSTKISTIEQWSKQNKIELDDFDLCAVKNKIHQIYIVRKHVPTLGKFTTLMGVASHYGK
;
A
#
# COMPACT_ATOMS: atom_id res chain seq x y z
N MET A 1 -37.92 33.75 29.99
CA MET A 1 -37.27 32.98 28.90
C MET A 1 -35.81 32.59 29.19
N ALA A 2 -35.04 33.33 29.99
CA ALA A 2 -33.64 32.99 30.31
C ALA A 2 -33.45 31.76 31.24
N LEU A 3 -34.44 31.43 32.08
CA LEU A 3 -34.33 30.33 33.06
C LEU A 3 -34.44 28.92 32.45
N LEU A 4 -34.98 28.77 31.23
CA LEU A 4 -35.07 27.47 30.56
C LEU A 4 -33.73 27.06 29.92
N ALA A 5 -32.90 28.03 29.49
CA ALA A 5 -31.61 27.76 28.87
C ALA A 5 -30.58 27.20 29.86
N VAL A 6 -30.57 27.69 31.11
CA VAL A 6 -29.65 27.21 32.15
C VAL A 6 -30.00 25.78 32.61
N LYS A 7 -31.30 25.44 32.64
CA LYS A 7 -31.76 24.09 33.02
C LYS A 7 -31.43 23.05 31.95
N TYR A 8 -31.45 23.44 30.67
CA TYR A 8 -31.01 22.58 29.56
C TYR A 8 -29.49 22.39 29.55
N PHE A 9 -28.71 23.43 29.84
CA PHE A 9 -27.24 23.34 29.88
C PHE A 9 -26.74 22.40 30.99
N SER A 10 -27.35 22.43 32.17
CA SER A 10 -27.01 21.52 33.28
C SER A 10 -27.42 20.05 33.02
N HIS A 11 -28.38 19.80 32.13
CA HIS A 11 -28.80 18.44 31.79
C HIS A 11 -27.88 17.79 30.75
N ILE A 12 -27.24 18.59 29.89
CA ILE A 12 -26.27 18.12 28.88
C ILE A 12 -24.94 17.72 29.53
N GLU A 13 -24.48 18.43 30.57
CA GLU A 13 -23.26 18.04 31.31
C GLU A 13 -23.42 16.70 32.04
N LYS A 14 -24.64 16.33 32.49
CA LYS A 14 -24.92 15.01 33.09
C LYS A 14 -24.94 13.86 32.07
N LEU A 15 -25.14 14.15 30.78
CA LEU A 15 -25.01 13.16 29.71
C LEU A 15 -23.55 13.00 29.24
N LEU A 16 -22.72 14.02 29.43
CA LEU A 16 -21.28 13.95 29.18
C LEU A 16 -20.50 13.21 30.29
N GLY A 17 -21.11 13.02 31.46
CA GLY A 17 -20.59 12.15 32.53
C GLY A 17 -20.63 10.64 32.22
N PHE A 18 -21.22 10.24 31.08
CA PHE A 18 -21.30 8.83 30.65
C PHE A 18 -20.25 8.46 29.59
N PHE A 19 -19.40 9.41 29.16
CA PHE A 19 -18.43 9.17 28.08
C PHE A 19 -17.03 8.74 28.57
N CYS A 20 -16.83 8.53 29.87
CA CYS A 20 -15.54 8.05 30.41
C CYS A 20 -15.30 6.54 30.24
N CYS A 21 -16.23 5.79 29.62
CA CYS A 21 -16.09 4.33 29.49
C CYS A 21 -15.96 3.81 28.04
N PHE A 22 -15.77 4.69 27.04
CA PHE A 22 -15.56 4.25 25.66
C PHE A 22 -14.08 4.10 25.26
N ASP A 23 -13.16 4.18 26.23
CA ASP A 23 -11.71 4.11 25.97
C ASP A 23 -11.12 2.69 26.01
N ASP A 24 -11.88 1.67 26.46
CA ASP A 24 -11.30 0.35 26.71
C ASP A 24 -11.29 -0.61 25.48
N TYR A 25 -12.02 -0.29 24.40
CA TYR A 25 -12.09 -1.16 23.21
C TYR A 25 -11.06 -0.83 22.11
N LEU A 26 -10.27 0.24 22.26
CA LEU A 26 -9.31 0.71 21.24
C LEU A 26 -7.85 0.25 21.49
N TYR A 27 -7.65 -0.84 22.23
CA TYR A 27 -6.31 -1.33 22.62
C TYR A 27 -5.92 -2.69 22.06
N LEU A 28 -6.72 -3.31 21.18
CA LEU A 28 -6.27 -4.55 20.53
C LEU A 28 -5.24 -4.24 19.44
N ASN A 29 -3.97 -4.55 19.76
CA ASN A 29 -2.86 -4.73 18.83
C ASN A 29 -2.14 -3.46 18.35
N ILE A 30 -1.96 -2.46 19.22
CA ILE A 30 -1.06 -1.34 18.94
C ILE A 30 0.40 -1.84 19.11
N PRO A 31 1.26 -1.73 18.09
CA PRO A 31 2.65 -2.13 18.23
C PRO A 31 3.37 -1.20 19.20
N ASN A 32 4.08 -1.78 20.18
CA ASN A 32 4.90 -1.03 21.17
C ASN A 32 5.93 -0.09 20.52
N LYS A 33 6.32 -0.36 19.27
CA LYS A 33 7.21 0.50 18.47
C LYS A 33 6.63 0.70 17.07
N ILE A 34 6.26 1.93 16.77
CA ILE A 34 5.87 2.36 15.42
C ILE A 34 7.15 2.64 14.61
N GLN A 35 7.28 2.07 13.42
CA GLN A 35 8.41 2.38 12.52
C GLN A 35 8.36 3.83 12.00
N SER A 36 9.47 4.32 11.46
CA SER A 36 9.57 5.70 10.94
C SER A 36 8.51 6.02 9.87
N SER A 37 8.18 5.05 9.01
CA SER A 37 7.09 5.14 8.02
C SER A 37 5.73 5.35 8.68
N GLY A 38 5.40 4.55 9.71
CA GLY A 38 4.16 4.71 10.48
C GLY A 38 4.07 6.06 11.19
N ARG A 39 5.20 6.56 11.73
CA ARG A 39 5.23 7.90 12.35
C ARG A 39 4.90 9.02 11.36
N LYS A 40 5.38 8.93 10.12
CA LYS A 40 5.04 9.90 9.05
C LYS A 40 3.54 9.89 8.74
N ILE A 41 2.94 8.70 8.67
CA ILE A 41 1.50 8.55 8.45
C ILE A 41 0.70 9.22 9.58
N VAL A 42 1.07 8.96 10.83
CA VAL A 42 0.42 9.58 12.01
C VAL A 42 0.54 11.11 11.98
N LEU A 43 1.73 11.64 11.67
CA LEU A 43 1.94 13.08 11.55
C LEU A 43 1.11 13.71 10.42
N SER A 44 1.02 13.02 9.28
CA SER A 44 0.18 13.47 8.16
C SER A 44 -1.29 13.51 8.54
N GLY A 45 -1.80 12.44 9.17
CA GLY A 45 -3.18 12.36 9.62
C GLY A 45 -3.52 13.46 10.63
N ARG A 46 -2.64 13.69 11.61
CA ARG A 46 -2.79 14.80 12.55
C ARG A 46 -2.85 16.15 11.83
N LYS A 47 -1.94 16.41 10.90
CA LYS A 47 -1.90 17.68 10.16
C LYS A 47 -3.20 17.92 9.37
N PHE A 48 -3.70 16.90 8.69
CA PHE A 48 -4.97 16.98 7.96
C PHE A 48 -6.13 17.31 8.90
N SER A 49 -6.24 16.62 10.04
CA SER A 49 -7.30 16.89 11.03
C SER A 49 -7.21 18.29 11.64
N GLU A 50 -6.02 18.82 11.89
CA GLU A 50 -5.85 20.22 12.34
C GLU A 50 -6.33 21.22 11.27
N GLN A 51 -6.10 20.93 9.98
CA GLN A 51 -6.63 21.75 8.89
C GLN A 51 -8.16 21.72 8.87
N GLU A 52 -8.79 20.56 9.09
CA GLU A 52 -10.26 20.46 9.18
C GLU A 52 -10.81 21.20 10.40
N LYS A 53 -10.08 21.18 11.53
CA LYS A 53 -10.42 21.96 12.73
C LYS A 53 -10.41 23.45 12.44
N VAL A 54 -9.38 23.95 11.76
CA VAL A 54 -9.30 25.36 11.33
C VAL A 54 -10.43 25.69 10.34
N ASN A 55 -10.76 24.77 9.44
CA ASN A 55 -11.84 24.91 8.46
C ASN A 55 -13.24 24.82 9.09
N LYS A 56 -13.36 24.40 10.36
CA LYS A 56 -14.64 24.15 11.08
C LYS A 56 -15.55 23.16 10.36
N GLY A 57 -14.96 22.20 9.64
CA GLY A 57 -15.71 21.26 8.84
C GLY A 57 -14.82 20.44 7.90
N PRO A 58 -15.38 19.38 7.29
CA PRO A 58 -14.62 18.49 6.43
C PRO A 58 -14.12 19.24 5.19
N ILE A 59 -12.81 19.17 4.92
CA ILE A 59 -12.22 19.71 3.68
C ILE A 59 -12.66 18.85 2.49
N ILE A 60 -12.76 17.54 2.72
CA ILE A 60 -13.27 16.57 1.74
C ILE A 60 -14.54 15.95 2.33
N PRO A 61 -15.68 15.88 1.61
CA PRO A 61 -16.93 15.35 2.15
C PRO A 61 -16.81 13.93 2.72
N PHE A 62 -17.58 13.62 3.77
CA PHE A 62 -17.53 12.33 4.46
C PHE A 62 -17.94 11.16 3.57
N GLU A 63 -18.78 11.40 2.57
CA GLU A 63 -19.21 10.43 1.55
C GLU A 63 -18.00 9.90 0.76
N ASN A 64 -16.98 10.74 0.57
CA ASN A 64 -15.79 10.42 -0.22
C ASN A 64 -14.67 9.79 0.62
N VAL A 65 -14.98 8.71 1.34
CA VAL A 65 -14.08 8.04 2.31
C VAL A 65 -12.68 7.76 1.74
N ARG A 66 -12.59 7.16 0.56
CA ARG A 66 -11.28 6.82 -0.05
C ARG A 66 -10.44 8.04 -0.37
N LEU A 67 -11.08 9.12 -0.81
CA LEU A 67 -10.40 10.37 -1.14
C LEU A 67 -9.94 11.07 0.15
N ARG A 68 -10.76 11.04 1.21
CA ARG A 68 -10.39 11.53 2.55
C ARG A 68 -9.15 10.82 3.08
N VAL A 69 -9.16 9.48 3.10
CA VAL A 69 -8.03 8.68 3.61
C VAL A 69 -6.76 8.94 2.79
N ALA A 70 -6.88 9.04 1.47
CA ALA A 70 -5.76 9.36 0.58
C ALA A 70 -5.12 10.71 0.91
N ALA A 71 -5.93 11.77 1.07
CA ALA A 71 -5.46 13.11 1.41
C ALA A 71 -4.90 13.18 2.84
N MET A 72 -5.55 12.50 3.80
CA MET A 72 -5.15 12.47 5.20
C MET A 72 -3.77 11.80 5.38
N ILE A 73 -3.56 10.66 4.72
CA ILE A 73 -2.33 9.87 4.85
C ILE A 73 -1.24 10.35 3.87
N GLY A 74 -1.62 11.05 2.80
CA GLY A 74 -0.70 11.53 1.77
C GLY A 74 -0.30 10.44 0.77
N ILE A 75 -1.23 9.55 0.40
CA ILE A 75 -1.01 8.46 -0.58
C ILE A 75 -2.05 8.50 -1.70
N SER A 76 -1.81 7.76 -2.79
CA SER A 76 -2.75 7.72 -3.90
C SER A 76 -4.06 7.00 -3.55
N LYS A 77 -5.19 7.46 -4.11
CA LYS A 77 -6.50 6.80 -3.99
C LYS A 77 -6.47 5.33 -4.47
N LYS A 78 -5.62 5.04 -5.46
CA LYS A 78 -5.39 3.68 -5.96
C LYS A 78 -4.75 2.81 -4.87
N THR A 79 -3.70 3.31 -4.21
CA THR A 79 -3.02 2.63 -3.10
C THR A 79 -3.99 2.33 -1.96
N VAL A 80 -4.82 3.30 -1.56
CA VAL A 80 -5.88 3.08 -0.56
C VAL A 80 -6.79 1.94 -1.00
N SER A 81 -7.26 1.97 -2.25
CA SER A 81 -8.16 0.93 -2.78
C SER A 81 -7.53 -0.46 -2.80
N THR A 82 -6.24 -0.57 -3.15
CA THR A 82 -5.50 -1.83 -3.12
C THR A 82 -5.37 -2.35 -1.69
N ILE A 83 -5.00 -1.50 -0.73
CA ILE A 83 -4.86 -1.88 0.68
C ILE A 83 -6.21 -2.31 1.26
N THR A 84 -7.30 -1.59 0.96
CA THR A 84 -8.64 -1.97 1.42
C THR A 84 -9.03 -3.36 0.91
N LYS A 85 -8.83 -3.64 -0.38
CA LYS A 85 -9.09 -4.97 -0.94
C LYS A 85 -8.25 -6.06 -0.30
N GLN A 86 -6.96 -5.79 -0.06
CA GLN A 86 -6.08 -6.74 0.64
C GLN A 86 -6.56 -7.00 2.07
N GLY A 87 -6.96 -5.94 2.79
CA GLY A 87 -7.51 -6.05 4.14
C GLY A 87 -8.79 -6.89 4.19
N GLU A 88 -9.72 -6.68 3.26
CA GLU A 88 -10.95 -7.49 3.11
C GLU A 88 -10.61 -8.97 2.93
N VAL A 89 -9.72 -9.31 1.99
CA VAL A 89 -9.27 -10.69 1.75
C VAL A 89 -8.58 -11.28 2.98
N THR A 90 -7.72 -10.52 3.64
CA THR A 90 -7.06 -10.92 4.90
C THR A 90 -8.06 -11.23 6.01
N THR A 91 -9.10 -10.42 6.19
CA THR A 91 -10.14 -10.68 7.20
C THR A 91 -10.94 -11.95 6.90
N SER A 92 -11.13 -12.29 5.63
CA SER A 92 -11.82 -13.52 5.22
C SER A 92 -10.94 -14.77 5.32
N THR A 93 -9.62 -14.65 5.16
CA THR A 93 -8.69 -15.80 5.08
C THR A 93 -7.76 -15.91 6.31
N SER A 94 -7.90 -15.06 7.33
CA SER A 94 -7.03 -14.99 8.53
C SER A 94 -5.52 -14.96 8.20
N THR A 95 -5.16 -14.36 7.07
CA THR A 95 -3.79 -14.36 6.53
C THR A 95 -3.24 -12.93 6.54
N LYS A 96 -2.00 -12.72 7.01
CA LYS A 96 -1.39 -11.38 7.12
C LYS A 96 -1.44 -10.59 5.79
N ILE A 97 -1.70 -9.28 5.87
CA ILE A 97 -1.62 -8.38 4.71
C ILE A 97 -0.19 -8.45 4.17
N SER A 98 -0.01 -9.07 3.01
CA SER A 98 1.30 -9.19 2.39
C SER A 98 1.77 -7.84 1.90
N THR A 99 2.99 -7.46 2.30
CA THR A 99 3.70 -6.37 1.62
C THR A 99 3.97 -6.86 0.20
N ILE A 100 3.67 -6.05 -0.82
CA ILE A 100 4.08 -6.36 -2.19
C ILE A 100 5.58 -6.59 -2.13
N GLU A 101 6.00 -7.84 -2.34
CA GLU A 101 7.41 -8.19 -2.38
C GLU A 101 8.07 -7.29 -3.42
N GLN A 102 8.97 -6.41 -2.97
CA GLN A 102 9.86 -5.74 -3.90
C GLN A 102 10.52 -6.87 -4.70
N TRP A 103 10.38 -6.85 -6.03
CA TRP A 103 11.10 -7.78 -6.88
C TRP A 103 12.54 -7.81 -6.41
N SER A 104 12.92 -8.94 -5.81
CA SER A 104 14.30 -9.17 -5.42
C SER A 104 15.11 -8.94 -6.69
N LYS A 105 16.19 -8.14 -6.58
CA LYS A 105 17.12 -7.95 -7.70
C LYS A 105 17.44 -9.35 -8.21
N GLN A 106 16.97 -9.69 -9.41
CA GLN A 106 17.19 -11.01 -9.97
C GLN A 106 18.68 -11.31 -9.85
N ASN A 107 19.02 -12.47 -9.27
CA ASN A 107 20.38 -12.89 -9.05
C ASN A 107 21.19 -12.65 -10.33
N LYS A 108 22.23 -11.83 -10.24
CA LYS A 108 23.12 -11.60 -11.37
C LYS A 108 23.75 -12.95 -11.69
N ILE A 109 23.38 -13.54 -12.83
CA ILE A 109 24.02 -14.75 -13.32
C ILE A 109 25.43 -14.35 -13.72
N GLU A 110 26.42 -14.91 -13.04
CA GLU A 110 27.82 -14.79 -13.43
C GLU A 110 28.03 -15.67 -14.66
N LEU A 111 28.38 -15.05 -15.79
CA LEU A 111 28.67 -15.73 -17.04
C LEU A 111 30.17 -15.64 -17.26
N ASP A 112 30.81 -16.75 -17.59
CA ASP A 112 32.22 -16.76 -17.96
C ASP A 112 32.43 -16.23 -19.39
N ASP A 113 33.69 -16.01 -19.80
CA ASP A 113 34.01 -15.49 -21.12
C ASP A 113 33.58 -16.46 -22.26
N PHE A 114 33.51 -17.76 -21.97
CA PHE A 114 33.08 -18.77 -22.92
C PHE A 114 31.57 -18.68 -23.17
N ASP A 115 30.77 -18.60 -22.10
CA ASP A 115 29.33 -18.43 -22.13
C ASP A 115 28.95 -17.12 -22.83
N LEU A 116 29.67 -16.03 -22.52
CA LEU A 116 29.49 -14.75 -23.20
C LEU A 116 29.76 -14.85 -24.70
N CYS A 117 30.81 -15.57 -25.10
CA CYS A 117 31.14 -15.79 -26.51
C CYS A 117 30.06 -16.64 -27.21
N ALA A 118 29.59 -17.71 -26.56
CA ALA A 118 28.54 -18.58 -27.08
C ALA A 118 27.23 -17.80 -27.30
N VAL A 119 26.80 -16.99 -26.33
CA VAL A 119 25.60 -16.14 -26.43
C VAL A 119 25.75 -15.12 -27.58
N LYS A 120 26.89 -14.42 -27.66
CA LYS A 120 27.16 -13.45 -28.74
C LYS A 120 27.11 -14.09 -30.12
N ASN A 121 27.76 -15.23 -30.30
CA ASN A 121 27.77 -15.96 -31.57
C ASN A 121 26.35 -16.38 -31.99
N LYS A 122 25.51 -16.76 -31.01
CA LYS A 122 24.14 -17.16 -31.28
C LYS A 122 23.24 -15.98 -31.63
N ILE A 123 23.38 -14.85 -30.94
CA ILE A 123 22.70 -13.59 -31.31
C ILE A 123 23.13 -13.16 -32.70
N HIS A 124 24.43 -13.23 -33.01
CA HIS A 124 24.98 -12.92 -34.32
C HIS A 124 24.39 -13.83 -35.41
N GLN A 125 24.26 -15.14 -35.16
CA GLN A 125 23.63 -16.06 -36.10
C GLN A 125 22.16 -15.67 -36.38
N ILE A 126 21.40 -15.25 -35.38
CA ILE A 126 20.00 -14.84 -35.56
C ILE A 126 19.90 -13.53 -36.33
N TYR A 127 20.70 -12.54 -35.93
CA TYR A 127 20.57 -11.17 -36.43
C TYR A 127 21.27 -10.95 -37.76
N ILE A 128 22.49 -11.48 -37.93
CA ILE A 128 23.33 -11.23 -39.10
C ILE A 128 23.15 -12.28 -40.18
N VAL A 129 23.14 -13.57 -39.81
CA VAL A 129 22.99 -14.67 -40.78
C VAL A 129 21.53 -14.87 -41.17
N ARG A 130 20.61 -14.93 -40.20
CA ARG A 130 19.18 -15.19 -40.44
C ARG A 130 18.31 -13.94 -40.59
N LYS A 131 18.89 -12.74 -40.44
CA LYS A 131 18.19 -11.43 -40.56
C LYS A 131 16.89 -11.33 -39.76
N HIS A 132 16.86 -11.95 -38.58
CA HIS A 132 15.71 -11.90 -37.68
C HIS A 132 16.04 -11.11 -36.41
N VAL A 133 15.03 -10.44 -35.85
CA VAL A 133 15.16 -9.82 -34.52
C VAL A 133 15.35 -10.93 -33.48
N PRO A 134 16.44 -10.91 -32.69
CA PRO A 134 16.69 -11.88 -31.65
C PRO A 134 15.70 -11.68 -30.51
N THR A 135 14.67 -12.54 -30.47
CA THR A 135 13.74 -12.64 -29.35
C THR A 135 14.10 -13.85 -28.49
N LEU A 136 13.73 -13.82 -27.20
CA LEU A 136 14.06 -14.91 -26.27
C LEU A 136 13.56 -16.28 -26.78
N GLY A 137 12.33 -16.33 -27.33
CA GLY A 137 11.79 -17.57 -27.90
C GLY A 137 12.61 -18.11 -29.07
N LYS A 138 13.09 -17.23 -29.97
CA LYS A 138 13.95 -17.66 -31.08
C LYS A 138 15.30 -18.13 -30.57
N PHE A 139 15.82 -17.49 -29.52
CA PHE A 139 17.08 -17.85 -28.89
C PHE A 139 17.00 -19.21 -28.20
N THR A 140 15.94 -19.48 -27.43
CA THR A 140 15.74 -20.76 -26.72
C THR A 140 15.54 -21.93 -27.68
N THR A 141 14.74 -21.77 -28.75
CA THR A 141 14.58 -22.78 -29.82
C THR A 141 15.93 -23.12 -30.45
N LEU A 142 16.79 -22.13 -30.63
CA LEU A 142 18.09 -22.26 -31.26
C LEU A 142 19.16 -22.90 -30.39
N MET A 143 19.01 -22.78 -29.07
CA MET A 143 19.86 -23.42 -28.06
C MET A 143 19.38 -24.84 -27.71
N GLY A 144 18.26 -25.29 -28.27
CA GLY A 144 17.71 -26.63 -28.03
C GLY A 144 17.20 -26.85 -26.60
N VAL A 145 17.08 -25.79 -25.80
CA VAL A 145 16.56 -25.83 -24.43
C VAL A 145 15.06 -25.59 -24.47
N ALA A 146 14.29 -26.60 -24.09
CA ALA A 146 12.88 -26.43 -23.77
C ALA A 146 12.76 -25.48 -22.57
N SER A 147 12.04 -24.37 -22.74
CA SER A 147 11.80 -23.40 -21.67
C SER A 147 10.96 -24.04 -20.56
N HIS A 148 11.60 -24.67 -19.59
CA HIS A 148 10.96 -25.29 -18.43
C HIS A 148 10.73 -24.33 -17.26
N TYR A 149 10.59 -23.03 -17.53
CA TYR A 149 10.24 -22.04 -16.51
C TYR A 149 8.79 -21.59 -16.69
N GLY A 150 7.92 -22.33 -16.01
CA GLY A 150 6.50 -22.03 -15.86
C GLY A 150 5.93 -22.83 -14.69
N LYS A 151 6.18 -22.35 -13.47
CA LYS A 151 5.26 -22.35 -12.33
C LYS A 151 5.82 -21.45 -11.23
#